data_AF-A0A1V2QS21-F1
#
_entry.id   AF-A0A1V2QS21-F1
#
_cell.length_a   1.000
_cell.length_b   1.000
_cell.length_c   1.000
_cell.angle_alpha   90.00
_cell.angle_beta   90.00
_cell.angle_gamma   90.00
#
_symmetry.space_group_name_H-M   'P 1'
#
loop_
_entity.id
_entity.type
_entity.pdbx_description
1 polymer ?
#
loop_
_entity_poly.entity_id
_entity_poly.type
_entity_poly.pdbx_seq_one_letter_code
_entity_poly.pdbx_strand_id
1 'polypeptide(L)'
;MAVDVDLVPLRADFDVVWRGYDRGQVRHYVEGVEAELRVLAVDRDAAVARADDLARQLETARAEIRALRKHIDRICRTPIEPDALTDRLRRMVELAHDEAAEVTERAQAVAEQHWTTAERAVTRLRERSERLVDELDARRREAEAEHRDLMRQAGERILAETRSAEQRRRELDEQAAALREEVQLDFEMAMRARRAESMAAMAEQEAAARARADHLVRQAREHARRIVADARHRVDELRTRRDRIAAGLRNARDLLAEADPLLHTPPDDIPAPRTESNPAA
;
A
#
# COMPACT_ATOMS: atom_id res chain seq x y z
N MET A 1 -2.88 -98.58 14.66
CA MET A 1 -2.90 -98.29 13.21
C MET A 1 -2.03 -99.32 12.54
N ALA A 2 -2.62 -100.08 11.62
CA ALA A 2 -1.91 -101.09 10.83
C ALA A 2 -0.92 -100.38 9.91
N VAL A 3 0.35 -100.76 9.97
CA VAL A 3 1.35 -100.31 8.99
C VAL A 3 1.26 -101.31 7.85
N ASP A 4 0.58 -100.93 6.78
CA ASP A 4 0.68 -101.61 5.48
C ASP A 4 2.13 -101.51 5.02
N VAL A 5 2.87 -102.60 5.21
CA VAL A 5 4.15 -102.79 4.52
C VAL A 5 3.81 -103.39 3.17
N ASP A 6 3.50 -102.53 2.22
CA ASP A 6 3.45 -102.88 0.80
C ASP A 6 4.86 -103.33 0.38
N LEU A 7 5.14 -104.62 0.56
CA LEU A 7 6.30 -105.29 0.01
C LEU A 7 6.13 -105.32 -1.50
N VAL A 8 6.71 -104.33 -2.18
CA VAL A 8 6.79 -104.27 -3.64
C VAL A 8 7.40 -105.58 -4.15
N PRO A 9 6.71 -106.35 -5.02
CA PRO A 9 7.31 -107.55 -5.60
C PRO A 9 8.38 -107.10 -6.60
N LEU A 10 9.66 -107.36 -6.29
CA LEU A 10 10.74 -107.26 -7.27
C LEU A 10 10.52 -108.38 -8.31
N ARG A 11 9.77 -108.09 -9.37
CA ARG A 11 9.80 -108.92 -10.59
C ARG A 11 11.16 -108.70 -11.25
N ALA A 12 12.14 -109.53 -10.90
CA ALA A 12 13.34 -109.70 -11.69
C ALA A 12 13.00 -110.63 -12.86
N ASP A 13 12.47 -110.06 -13.93
CA ASP A 13 12.31 -110.79 -15.18
C ASP A 13 13.71 -110.98 -15.77
N PHE A 14 14.30 -112.15 -15.53
CA PHE A 14 15.60 -112.51 -16.11
C PHE A 14 15.41 -112.99 -17.55
N ASP A 15 16.29 -112.58 -18.44
CA ASP A 15 16.28 -113.05 -19.82
C ASP A 15 16.61 -114.56 -19.87
N VAL A 16 15.88 -115.31 -20.72
CA VAL A 16 16.06 -116.76 -20.89
C VAL A 16 16.96 -117.02 -22.11
N VAL A 17 18.10 -117.65 -21.87
CA VAL A 17 19.05 -118.14 -22.87
C VAL A 17 18.94 -119.67 -23.02
N TRP A 18 19.54 -120.25 -24.07
CA TRP A 18 19.41 -121.69 -24.33
C TRP A 18 19.91 -122.49 -23.11
N ARG A 19 18.97 -123.18 -22.44
CA ARG A 19 19.12 -123.88 -21.15
C ARG A 19 19.27 -122.98 -19.90
N GLY A 20 18.43 -121.95 -19.75
CA GLY A 20 18.15 -121.32 -18.45
C GLY A 20 18.16 -119.80 -18.46
N TYR A 21 18.15 -119.17 -17.27
CA TYR A 21 18.28 -117.72 -17.12
C TYR A 21 19.71 -117.24 -17.37
N ASP A 22 19.85 -116.00 -17.82
CA ASP A 22 21.15 -115.35 -17.98
C ASP A 22 21.89 -115.31 -16.63
N ARG A 23 23.00 -116.05 -16.55
CA ARG A 23 23.78 -116.20 -15.31
C ARG A 23 24.41 -114.88 -14.87
N GLY A 24 24.70 -113.97 -15.80
CA GLY A 24 25.22 -112.65 -15.49
C GLY A 24 24.17 -111.77 -14.82
N GLN A 25 22.95 -111.75 -15.36
CA GLN A 25 21.82 -111.02 -14.78
C GLN A 25 21.42 -111.57 -13.40
N VAL A 26 21.33 -112.90 -13.25
CA VAL A 26 21.00 -113.53 -11.96
C VAL A 26 22.06 -113.22 -10.91
N ARG A 27 23.35 -113.33 -11.24
CA ARG A 27 24.42 -113.00 -10.29
C ARG A 27 24.39 -111.54 -9.88
N HIS A 28 24.19 -110.62 -10.83
CA HIS A 28 24.09 -109.19 -10.53
C HIS A 28 22.90 -108.87 -9.62
N TYR A 29 21.75 -109.51 -9.85
CA TYR A 29 20.57 -109.36 -8.99
C TYR A 29 20.81 -109.91 -7.59
N VAL A 30 21.39 -111.10 -7.45
CA VAL A 30 21.72 -111.68 -6.14
C VAL A 30 22.72 -110.81 -5.39
N GLU A 31 23.77 -110.33 -6.06
CA GLU A 31 24.74 -109.38 -5.47
C GLU A 31 24.05 -108.07 -5.03
N GLY A 32 23.09 -107.58 -5.81
CA GLY A 32 22.26 -106.42 -5.47
C GLY A 32 21.39 -106.64 -4.23
N VAL A 33 20.63 -107.73 -4.19
CA VAL A 33 19.79 -108.09 -3.04
C VAL A 33 20.63 -108.37 -1.79
N GLU A 34 21.78 -109.03 -1.92
CA GLU A 34 22.70 -109.24 -0.80
C GLU A 34 23.30 -107.92 -0.29
N ALA A 35 23.51 -106.93 -1.16
CA ALA A 35 23.91 -105.58 -0.75
C ALA A 35 22.77 -104.85 -0.05
N GLU A 36 21.54 -104.91 -0.58
CA GLU A 36 20.35 -104.32 0.04
C GLU A 36 20.04 -104.94 1.41
N LEU A 37 20.10 -106.27 1.54
CA LEU A 37 19.92 -106.97 2.82
C LEU A 37 21.00 -106.60 3.83
N ARG A 38 22.23 -106.37 3.39
CA ARG A 38 23.30 -105.86 4.28
C ARG A 38 22.99 -104.46 4.78
N VAL A 39 22.51 -103.56 3.91
CA VAL A 39 22.09 -102.21 4.31
C VAL A 39 20.91 -102.28 5.29
N LEU A 40 19.88 -103.09 4.99
CA LEU A 40 18.73 -103.28 5.88
C LEU A 40 19.11 -103.90 7.23
N ALA A 41 20.06 -104.84 7.26
CA ALA A 41 20.56 -105.41 8.51
C ALA A 41 21.28 -104.34 9.35
N VAL A 42 22.12 -103.50 8.73
CA VAL A 42 22.76 -102.37 9.40
C VAL A 42 21.73 -101.37 9.92
N ASP A 43 20.72 -101.03 9.12
CA ASP A 43 19.66 -100.09 9.54
C ASP A 43 18.80 -100.65 10.67
N ARG A 44 18.47 -101.95 10.63
CA ARG A 44 17.77 -102.66 11.71
C ARG A 44 18.60 -102.64 12.98
N ASP A 45 19.88 -103.01 12.90
CA ASP A 45 20.74 -103.08 14.07
C ASP A 45 20.95 -101.69 14.68
N ALA A 46 21.06 -100.64 13.85
CA ALA A 46 21.06 -99.26 14.30
C ALA A 46 19.72 -98.84 14.94
N ALA A 47 18.58 -99.30 14.42
CA ALA A 47 17.27 -99.03 15.01
C ALA A 47 17.08 -99.73 16.37
N VAL A 48 17.54 -100.99 16.49
CA VAL A 48 17.53 -101.74 17.76
C VAL A 48 18.41 -101.04 18.79
N ALA A 49 19.63 -100.63 18.42
CA ALA A 49 20.51 -99.89 19.32
C ALA A 49 19.89 -98.56 19.80
N ARG A 50 19.17 -97.83 18.93
CA ARG A 50 18.42 -96.62 19.30
C ARG A 50 17.27 -96.93 20.26
N ALA A 51 16.54 -98.02 20.03
CA ALA A 51 15.45 -98.43 20.91
C ALA A 51 15.97 -98.79 22.32
N ASP A 52 17.10 -99.50 22.40
CA ASP A 52 17.73 -99.86 23.68
C ASP A 52 18.28 -98.63 24.43
N ASP A 53 18.82 -97.64 23.73
CA ASP A 53 19.25 -96.38 24.35
C ASP A 53 18.07 -95.59 24.91
N LEU A 54 16.98 -95.46 24.14
CA LEU A 54 15.76 -94.82 24.60
C LEU A 54 15.14 -95.55 25.81
N ALA A 55 15.15 -96.88 25.80
CA ALA A 55 14.68 -97.68 26.93
C ALA A 55 15.51 -97.41 28.20
N ARG A 56 16.84 -97.30 28.08
CA ARG A 56 17.72 -96.93 29.20
C ARG A 56 17.44 -95.52 29.71
N GLN A 57 17.31 -94.53 28.82
CA GLN A 57 16.98 -93.15 29.22
C GLN A 57 15.64 -93.07 29.96
N LEU A 58 14.64 -93.83 29.50
CA LEU A 58 13.32 -93.87 30.10
C LEU A 58 13.33 -94.53 31.48
N GLU A 59 14.13 -95.58 31.69
CA GLU A 59 14.30 -96.16 33.02
C GLU A 59 15.06 -95.24 33.98
N THR A 60 16.09 -94.52 33.50
CA THR A 60 16.78 -93.48 34.28
C THR A 60 15.81 -92.39 34.72
N ALA A 61 15.05 -91.81 33.78
CA ALA A 61 14.05 -90.79 34.09
C ALA A 61 12.97 -91.31 35.07
N ARG A 62 12.52 -92.57 34.91
CA ARG A 62 11.59 -93.21 35.87
C ARG A 62 12.20 -93.41 37.25
N ALA A 63 13.49 -93.73 37.34
CA ALA A 63 14.19 -93.85 38.61
C ALA A 63 14.33 -92.48 39.30
N GLU A 64 14.68 -91.45 38.55
CA GLU A 64 14.74 -90.07 39.03
C GLU A 64 13.38 -89.56 39.52
N ILE A 65 12.31 -89.76 38.73
CA ILE A 65 10.94 -89.40 39.14
C ILE A 65 10.56 -90.12 40.44
N ARG A 66 10.89 -91.41 40.59
CA ARG A 66 10.65 -92.16 41.83
C ARG A 66 11.45 -91.59 43.01
N ALA A 67 12.71 -91.20 42.80
CA ALA A 67 13.55 -90.60 43.84
C ALA A 67 13.01 -89.23 44.27
N LEU A 68 12.64 -88.37 43.31
CA LEU A 68 12.05 -87.06 43.55
C LEU A 68 10.72 -87.16 44.30
N ARG A 69 9.84 -88.09 43.90
CA ARG A 69 8.57 -88.35 44.61
C ARG A 69 8.80 -88.77 46.06
N LYS A 70 9.72 -89.70 46.32
CA LYS A 70 10.07 -90.11 47.70
C LYS A 70 10.64 -88.95 48.53
N HIS A 71 11.40 -88.05 47.91
CA HIS A 71 11.93 -86.87 48.58
C HIS A 71 10.82 -85.88 48.93
N ILE A 72 9.91 -85.61 47.99
CA ILE A 72 8.72 -84.77 48.22
C ILE A 72 7.83 -85.36 49.32
N ASP A 73 7.53 -86.65 49.27
CA ASP A 73 6.71 -87.33 50.28
C ASP A 73 7.33 -87.21 51.69
N ARG A 74 8.66 -87.15 51.81
CA ARG A 74 9.36 -86.93 53.08
C ARG A 74 9.19 -85.50 53.58
N ILE A 75 9.26 -84.51 52.69
CA ILE A 75 9.11 -83.09 53.00
C ILE A 75 7.65 -82.74 53.35
N CYS A 76 6.68 -83.41 52.71
CA CYS A 76 5.25 -83.13 52.82
C CYS A 76 4.53 -83.86 53.97
N ARG A 77 5.18 -84.81 54.66
CA ARG A 77 4.57 -85.51 55.81
C ARG A 77 4.51 -84.64 57.06
N THR A 78 3.42 -84.82 57.80
CA THR A 78 3.21 -84.29 59.15
C THR A 78 3.08 -85.48 60.10
N PRO A 79 3.87 -85.61 61.18
CA PRO A 79 4.82 -84.63 61.74
C PRO A 79 6.16 -84.60 60.98
N ILE A 80 6.77 -83.42 60.90
CA ILE A 80 8.03 -83.17 60.19
C ILE A 80 9.19 -83.68 61.05
N GLU A 81 10.07 -84.53 60.49
CA GLU A 81 11.34 -84.89 61.13
C GLU A 81 12.23 -83.63 61.31
N PRO A 82 12.95 -83.47 62.44
CA PRO A 82 13.75 -82.27 62.72
C PRO A 82 14.73 -81.91 61.59
N ASP A 83 15.32 -82.90 60.93
CA ASP A 83 16.27 -82.69 59.82
C ASP A 83 15.57 -82.23 58.52
N ALA A 84 14.31 -82.63 58.30
CA ALA A 84 13.51 -82.23 57.14
C ALA A 84 13.00 -80.77 57.24
N LEU A 85 12.98 -80.19 58.45
CA LEU A 85 12.62 -78.79 58.66
C LEU A 85 13.67 -77.84 58.04
N THR A 86 14.96 -78.15 58.20
CA THR A 86 16.06 -77.33 57.67
C THR A 86 16.05 -77.28 56.14
N ASP A 87 15.83 -78.42 55.49
CA ASP A 87 15.73 -78.50 54.03
C ASP A 87 14.49 -77.78 53.49
N ARG A 88 13.36 -77.87 54.19
CA ARG A 88 12.14 -77.14 53.83
C ARG A 88 12.31 -75.63 53.98
N LEU A 89 12.92 -75.16 55.06
CA LEU A 89 13.21 -73.74 55.26
C LEU A 89 14.18 -73.23 54.20
N ARG A 90 15.22 -74.00 53.86
CA ARG A 90 16.14 -73.67 52.76
C ARG A 90 15.40 -73.52 51.44
N ARG A 91 14.55 -74.49 51.07
CA ARG A 91 13.74 -74.41 49.84
C ARG A 91 12.75 -73.26 49.82
N MET A 92 12.15 -72.94 50.96
CA MET A 92 11.24 -71.80 51.08
C MET A 92 11.97 -70.47 50.92
N VAL A 93 13.18 -70.37 51.46
CA VAL A 93 14.06 -69.20 51.29
C VAL A 93 14.52 -69.08 49.84
N GLU A 94 14.94 -70.17 49.20
CA GLU A 94 15.28 -70.20 47.78
C GLU A 94 14.10 -69.72 46.92
N LEU A 95 12.90 -70.28 47.13
CA LEU A 95 11.70 -69.87 46.41
C LEU A 95 11.34 -68.39 46.65
N ALA A 96 11.48 -67.89 47.88
CA ALA A 96 11.23 -66.49 48.20
C ALA A 96 12.26 -65.56 47.52
N HIS A 97 13.51 -65.99 47.36
CA HIS A 97 14.52 -65.24 46.59
C HIS A 97 14.20 -65.25 45.09
N ASP A 98 13.79 -66.41 44.55
CA ASP A 98 13.37 -66.52 43.15
C ASP A 98 12.14 -65.66 42.87
N GLU A 99 11.14 -65.68 43.77
CA GLU A 99 9.94 -64.84 43.66
C GLU A 99 10.27 -63.36 43.80
N ALA A 100 11.15 -62.98 44.74
CA ALA A 100 11.63 -61.60 44.86
C ALA A 100 12.37 -61.14 43.59
N ALA A 101 13.24 -62.00 43.03
CA ALA A 101 13.94 -61.72 41.78
C ALA A 101 12.93 -61.50 40.63
N GLU A 102 11.94 -62.38 40.50
CA GLU A 102 10.90 -62.27 39.47
C GLU A 102 10.07 -60.98 39.63
N VAL A 103 9.71 -60.61 40.87
CA VAL A 103 9.00 -59.35 41.16
C VAL A 103 9.87 -58.15 40.77
N THR A 104 11.17 -58.17 41.09
CA THR A 104 12.08 -57.07 40.72
C THR A 104 12.27 -56.97 39.22
N GLU A 105 12.41 -58.09 38.52
CA GLU A 105 12.55 -58.13 37.06
C GLU A 105 11.27 -57.62 36.39
N ARG A 106 10.09 -58.06 36.85
CA ARG A 106 8.80 -57.54 36.36
C ARG A 106 8.65 -56.05 36.62
N ALA A 107 9.01 -55.58 37.81
CA ALA A 107 8.96 -54.15 38.15
C ALA A 107 9.91 -53.32 37.27
N GLN A 108 11.12 -53.82 37.00
CA GLN A 108 12.09 -53.18 36.11
C GLN A 108 11.58 -53.14 34.66
N ALA A 109 11.03 -54.25 34.15
CA ALA A 109 10.47 -54.32 32.80
C ALA A 109 9.31 -53.32 32.62
N VAL A 110 8.42 -53.22 33.61
CA VAL A 110 7.31 -52.25 33.60
C VAL A 110 7.84 -50.82 33.68
N ALA A 111 8.84 -50.55 34.54
CA ALA A 111 9.47 -49.24 34.62
C ALA A 111 10.10 -48.83 33.27
N GLU A 112 10.86 -49.71 32.62
CA GLU A 112 11.48 -49.46 31.32
C GLU A 112 10.43 -49.19 30.23
N GLN A 113 9.32 -49.93 30.23
CA GLN A 113 8.20 -49.67 29.32
C GLN A 113 7.56 -48.30 29.56
N HIS A 114 7.40 -47.90 30.82
CA HIS A 114 6.91 -46.56 31.16
C HIS A 114 7.89 -45.46 30.75
N TRP A 115 9.19 -45.65 30.98
CA TRP A 115 10.24 -44.70 30.57
C TRP A 115 10.27 -44.51 29.06
N THR A 116 10.36 -45.60 28.30
CA THR A 116 10.36 -45.54 26.83
C THR A 116 9.08 -44.92 26.27
N THR A 117 7.92 -45.20 26.88
CA THR A 117 6.64 -44.58 26.49
C THR A 117 6.62 -43.08 26.81
N ALA A 118 7.09 -42.70 27.99
CA ALA A 118 7.18 -41.29 28.41
C ALA A 118 8.16 -40.51 27.53
N GLU A 119 9.33 -41.07 27.21
CA GLU A 119 10.33 -40.45 26.35
C GLU A 119 9.80 -40.25 24.92
N ARG A 120 9.10 -41.25 24.37
CA ARG A 120 8.40 -41.11 23.08
C ARG A 120 7.29 -40.06 23.13
N ALA A 121 6.58 -39.92 24.25
CA ALA A 121 5.56 -38.89 24.41
C ALA A 121 6.19 -37.49 24.46
N VAL A 122 7.27 -37.32 25.22
CA VAL A 122 8.02 -36.05 25.31
C VAL A 122 8.60 -35.66 23.96
N THR A 123 9.22 -36.60 23.25
CA THR A 123 9.80 -36.35 21.92
C THR A 123 8.73 -35.91 20.92
N ARG A 124 7.58 -36.63 20.87
CA ARG A 124 6.45 -36.23 20.02
C ARG A 124 5.90 -34.85 20.38
N LEU A 125 5.85 -34.50 21.66
CA LEU A 125 5.40 -33.18 22.09
C LEU A 125 6.39 -32.07 21.71
N ARG A 126 7.70 -32.35 21.80
CA ARG A 126 8.76 -31.43 21.36
C ARG A 126 8.68 -31.19 19.86
N GLU A 127 8.67 -32.25 19.06
CA GLU A 127 8.56 -32.13 17.60
C GLU A 127 7.29 -31.37 17.18
N ARG A 128 6.16 -31.63 17.86
CA ARG A 128 4.92 -30.89 17.59
C ARG A 128 5.04 -29.42 17.96
N SER A 129 5.62 -29.12 19.11
CA SER A 129 5.83 -27.73 19.57
C SER A 129 6.77 -26.98 18.63
N GLU A 130 7.87 -27.59 18.22
CA GLU A 130 8.81 -27.04 17.24
C GLU A 130 8.12 -26.75 15.91
N ARG A 131 7.35 -27.70 15.37
CA ARG A 131 6.57 -27.48 14.13
C ARG A 131 5.58 -26.32 14.26
N LEU A 132 4.90 -26.18 15.40
CA LEU A 132 3.96 -25.07 15.62
C LEU A 132 4.68 -23.73 15.73
N VAL A 133 5.86 -23.68 16.35
CA VAL A 133 6.69 -22.47 16.41
C VAL A 133 7.17 -22.09 15.00
N ASP A 134 7.68 -23.06 14.23
CA ASP A 134 8.12 -22.84 12.85
C ASP A 134 6.98 -22.34 11.94
N GLU A 135 5.77 -22.90 12.08
CA GLU A 135 4.59 -22.48 11.32
C GLU A 135 4.16 -21.05 11.69
N LEU A 136 4.20 -20.69 12.99
CA LEU A 136 3.90 -19.33 13.44
C LEU A 136 4.95 -18.33 12.96
N ASP A 137 6.24 -18.70 13.00
CA ASP A 137 7.32 -17.86 12.50
C ASP A 137 7.24 -17.68 10.98
N ALA A 138 6.87 -18.72 10.23
CA ALA A 138 6.63 -18.62 8.78
C ALA A 138 5.48 -17.65 8.48
N ARG A 139 4.32 -17.83 9.13
CA ARG A 139 3.16 -16.93 8.97
C ARG A 139 3.48 -15.49 9.36
N ARG A 140 4.27 -15.29 10.42
CA ARG A 140 4.72 -13.96 10.83
C ARG A 140 5.58 -13.30 9.76
N ARG A 141 6.54 -14.03 9.17
CA ARG A 141 7.40 -13.51 8.08
C ARG A 141 6.60 -13.17 6.83
N GLU A 142 5.62 -14.01 6.47
CA GLU A 142 4.71 -13.76 5.35
C GLU A 142 3.89 -12.49 5.59
N ALA A 143 3.24 -12.36 6.75
CA ALA A 143 2.48 -11.16 7.11
C ALA A 143 3.34 -9.89 7.15
N GLU A 144 4.58 -9.98 7.67
CA GLU A 144 5.53 -8.86 7.67
C GLU A 144 6.01 -8.50 6.26
N ALA A 145 6.12 -9.47 5.35
CA ALA A 145 6.45 -9.22 3.94
C ALA A 145 5.28 -8.53 3.22
N GLU A 146 4.06 -9.07 3.36
CA GLU A 146 2.85 -8.47 2.80
C GLU A 146 2.63 -7.04 3.31
N HIS A 147 2.80 -6.82 4.62
CA HIS A 147 2.67 -5.49 5.21
C HIS A 147 3.71 -4.52 4.64
N ARG A 148 4.97 -4.95 4.51
CA ARG A 148 6.02 -4.13 3.90
C ARG A 148 5.72 -3.79 2.44
N ASP A 149 5.18 -4.74 1.68
CA ASP A 149 4.82 -4.52 0.28
C ASP A 149 3.62 -3.59 0.15
N LEU A 150 2.59 -3.74 0.98
CA LEU A 150 1.45 -2.83 1.05
C LEU A 150 1.90 -1.41 1.43
N MET A 151 2.77 -1.26 2.42
CA MET A 151 3.31 0.03 2.83
C MET A 151 4.16 0.68 1.74
N ARG A 152 4.96 -0.11 1.01
CA ARG A 152 5.73 0.37 -0.14
C ARG A 152 4.80 0.89 -1.24
N GLN A 153 3.81 0.10 -1.62
CA GLN A 153 2.82 0.48 -2.65
C GLN A 153 1.99 1.70 -2.22
N ALA A 154 1.58 1.77 -0.96
CA ALA A 154 0.86 2.93 -0.42
C ALA A 154 1.75 4.19 -0.45
N GLY A 155 3.01 4.08 -0.06
CA GLY A 155 3.99 5.17 -0.15
C GLY A 155 4.20 5.65 -1.59
N GLU A 156 4.36 4.72 -2.54
CA GLU A 156 4.47 5.04 -3.97
C GLU A 156 3.22 5.74 -4.51
N ARG A 157 2.02 5.28 -4.13
CA ARG A 157 0.75 5.93 -4.52
C ARG A 157 0.64 7.33 -3.96
N ILE A 158 0.95 7.53 -2.68
CA ILE A 158 0.92 8.87 -2.05
C ILE A 158 1.92 9.80 -2.75
N LEU A 159 3.13 9.34 -3.04
CA LEU A 159 4.13 10.14 -3.75
C LEU A 159 3.68 10.48 -5.17
N ALA A 160 3.10 9.53 -5.90
CA ALA A 160 2.58 9.77 -7.25
C ALA A 160 1.40 10.75 -7.24
N GLU A 161 0.47 10.59 -6.31
CA GLU A 161 -0.67 11.49 -6.14
C GLU A 161 -0.23 12.90 -5.75
N THR A 162 0.73 13.02 -4.81
CA THR A 162 1.31 14.30 -4.39
C THR A 162 1.98 15.01 -5.58
N ARG A 163 2.79 14.29 -6.37
CA ARG A 163 3.41 14.86 -7.59
C ARG A 163 2.37 15.32 -8.60
N SER A 164 1.33 14.52 -8.83
CA SER A 164 0.25 14.88 -9.76
C SER A 164 -0.56 16.08 -9.26
N ALA A 165 -0.79 16.19 -7.95
CA ALA A 165 -1.45 17.33 -7.34
C ALA A 165 -0.59 18.60 -7.44
N GLU A 166 0.72 18.51 -7.20
CA GLU A 166 1.65 19.62 -7.39
C GLU A 166 1.71 20.09 -8.84
N GLN A 167 1.74 19.17 -9.81
CA GLN A 167 1.69 19.49 -11.23
C GLN A 167 0.39 20.23 -11.59
N ARG A 168 -0.76 19.69 -11.18
CA ARG A 168 -2.06 20.34 -11.39
C ARG A 168 -2.13 21.73 -10.75
N ARG A 169 -1.56 21.91 -9.55
CA ARG A 169 -1.46 23.23 -8.93
C ARG A 169 -0.64 24.21 -9.75
N ARG A 170 0.54 23.79 -10.24
CA ARG A 170 1.39 24.62 -11.09
C ARG A 170 0.68 25.01 -12.39
N GLU A 171 0.04 24.05 -13.06
CA GLU A 171 -0.72 24.31 -14.29
C GLU A 171 -1.84 25.34 -14.06
N LEU A 172 -2.59 25.21 -12.95
CA LEU A 172 -3.63 26.17 -12.60
C LEU A 172 -3.06 27.55 -12.23
N ASP A 173 -1.93 27.59 -11.53
CA ASP A 173 -1.26 28.84 -11.17
C ASP A 173 -0.74 29.57 -12.43
N GLU A 174 -0.19 28.83 -13.40
CA GLU A 174 0.24 29.35 -14.71
C GLU A 174 -0.94 29.86 -15.52
N GLN A 175 -2.04 29.09 -15.62
CA GLN A 175 -3.26 29.52 -16.31
C GLN A 175 -3.85 30.78 -15.67
N ALA A 176 -3.91 30.83 -14.33
CA ALA A 176 -4.39 32.00 -13.62
C ALA A 176 -3.47 33.21 -13.81
N ALA A 177 -2.15 33.01 -13.90
CA ALA A 177 -1.20 34.08 -14.21
C ALA A 177 -1.40 34.63 -15.63
N ALA A 178 -1.55 33.75 -16.62
CA ALA A 178 -1.81 34.14 -18.01
C ALA A 178 -3.13 34.93 -18.13
N LEU A 179 -4.21 34.45 -17.49
CA LEU A 179 -5.48 35.16 -17.48
C LEU A 179 -5.39 36.53 -16.81
N ARG A 180 -4.63 36.64 -15.70
CA ARG A 180 -4.40 37.95 -15.04
C ARG A 180 -3.67 38.91 -15.98
N GLU A 181 -2.68 38.44 -16.73
CA GLU A 181 -1.95 39.25 -17.70
C GLU A 181 -2.85 39.70 -18.86
N GLU A 182 -3.67 38.81 -19.41
CA GLU A 182 -4.65 39.13 -20.46
C GLU A 182 -5.63 40.22 -20.00
N VAL A 183 -6.25 40.02 -18.82
CA VAL A 183 -7.18 40.99 -18.23
C VAL A 183 -6.48 42.33 -17.96
N GLN A 184 -5.24 42.32 -17.50
CA GLN A 184 -4.44 43.53 -17.27
C GLN A 184 -4.22 44.29 -18.59
N LEU A 185 -3.83 43.61 -19.66
CA LEU A 185 -3.61 44.20 -20.99
C LEU A 185 -4.90 44.79 -21.56
N ASP A 186 -6.00 44.05 -21.50
CA ASP A 186 -7.31 44.52 -21.95
C ASP A 186 -7.79 45.73 -21.16
N PHE A 187 -7.62 45.71 -19.84
CA PHE A 187 -7.95 46.85 -18.98
C PHE A 187 -7.10 48.06 -19.33
N GLU A 188 -5.79 47.90 -19.52
CA GLU A 188 -4.92 48.99 -19.95
C GLU A 188 -5.31 49.57 -21.30
N MET A 189 -5.65 48.72 -22.27
CA MET A 189 -6.13 49.13 -23.59
C MET A 189 -7.44 49.91 -23.48
N ALA A 190 -8.43 49.39 -22.75
CA ALA A 190 -9.71 50.05 -22.52
C ALA A 190 -9.53 51.40 -21.81
N MET A 191 -8.65 51.46 -20.80
CA MET A 191 -8.36 52.71 -20.09
C MET A 191 -7.60 53.72 -20.95
N ARG A 192 -6.69 53.28 -21.82
CA ARG A 192 -6.03 54.15 -22.81
C ARG A 192 -7.05 54.71 -23.81
N ALA A 193 -7.93 53.87 -24.35
CA ALA A 193 -9.00 54.29 -25.27
C ALA A 193 -9.92 55.31 -24.61
N ARG A 194 -10.44 55.03 -23.41
CA ARG A 194 -11.30 55.95 -22.65
C ARG A 194 -10.61 57.27 -22.32
N ARG A 195 -9.32 57.25 -21.96
CA ARG A 195 -8.54 58.48 -21.74
C ARG A 195 -8.39 59.28 -23.03
N ALA A 196 -8.12 58.64 -24.16
CA ALA A 196 -8.00 59.31 -25.44
C ALA A 196 -9.33 59.96 -25.87
N GLU A 197 -10.45 59.24 -25.73
CA GLU A 197 -11.79 59.78 -25.98
C GLU A 197 -12.10 60.99 -25.09
N SER A 198 -11.84 60.88 -23.78
CA SER A 198 -12.04 61.99 -22.84
C SER A 198 -11.18 63.19 -23.18
N MET A 199 -9.91 62.99 -23.56
CA MET A 199 -9.01 64.08 -23.96
C MET A 199 -9.47 64.74 -25.27
N ALA A 200 -9.94 63.95 -26.24
CA ALA A 200 -10.49 64.47 -27.50
C ALA A 200 -11.75 65.31 -27.25
N ALA A 201 -12.68 64.83 -26.39
CA ALA A 201 -13.88 65.58 -26.03
C ALA A 201 -13.54 66.90 -25.33
N MET A 202 -12.56 66.91 -24.41
CA MET A 202 -12.10 68.14 -23.77
C MET A 202 -11.45 69.10 -24.78
N ALA A 203 -10.62 68.60 -25.69
CA ALA A 203 -10.00 69.40 -26.74
C ALA A 203 -11.05 70.01 -27.70
N GLU A 204 -12.10 69.26 -28.05
CA GLU A 204 -13.22 69.75 -28.86
C GLU A 204 -14.00 70.83 -28.12
N GLN A 205 -14.31 70.64 -26.83
CA GLN A 205 -14.97 71.64 -26.00
C GLN A 205 -14.13 72.91 -25.87
N GLU A 206 -12.81 72.78 -25.65
CA GLU A 206 -11.89 73.91 -25.63
C GLU A 206 -11.84 74.64 -26.97
N ALA A 207 -11.74 73.91 -28.08
CA ALA A 207 -11.74 74.50 -29.42
C ALA A 207 -13.05 75.25 -29.70
N ALA A 208 -14.19 74.67 -29.36
CA ALA A 208 -15.50 75.30 -29.50
C ALA A 208 -15.65 76.54 -28.57
N ALA A 209 -15.12 76.48 -27.34
CA ALA A 209 -15.10 77.62 -26.43
C ALA A 209 -14.22 78.76 -26.97
N ARG A 210 -13.01 78.45 -27.46
CA ARG A 210 -12.09 79.41 -28.09
C ARG A 210 -12.73 80.05 -29.34
N ALA A 211 -13.32 79.25 -30.22
CA ALA A 211 -14.01 79.75 -31.41
C ALA A 211 -15.17 80.70 -31.08
N ARG A 212 -15.96 80.39 -30.04
CA ARG A 212 -17.03 81.27 -29.54
C ARG A 212 -16.48 82.56 -28.95
N ALA A 213 -15.42 82.49 -28.15
CA ALA A 213 -14.75 83.67 -27.60
C ALA A 213 -14.19 84.57 -28.72
N ASP A 214 -13.51 83.99 -29.71
CA ASP A 214 -12.98 84.72 -30.87
C ASP A 214 -14.10 85.36 -31.70
N HIS A 215 -15.23 84.67 -31.87
CA HIS A 215 -16.40 85.23 -32.53
C HIS A 215 -16.98 86.43 -31.76
N LEU A 216 -17.17 86.29 -30.45
CA LEU A 216 -17.66 87.36 -29.57
C LEU A 216 -16.73 88.58 -29.60
N VAL A 217 -15.40 88.36 -29.52
CA VAL A 217 -14.40 89.43 -29.61
C VAL A 217 -14.44 90.12 -30.96
N ARG A 218 -14.60 89.38 -32.06
CA ARG A 218 -14.76 89.96 -33.41
C ARG A 218 -16.02 90.81 -33.51
N GLN A 219 -17.17 90.29 -33.05
CA GLN A 219 -18.44 91.02 -33.05
C GLN A 219 -18.36 92.28 -32.19
N ALA A 220 -17.79 92.20 -30.98
CA ALA A 220 -17.60 93.34 -30.10
C ALA A 220 -16.68 94.41 -30.72
N ARG A 221 -15.58 93.98 -31.37
CA ARG A 221 -14.68 94.89 -32.11
C ARG A 221 -15.38 95.56 -33.29
N GLU A 222 -16.20 94.83 -34.04
CA GLU A 222 -16.97 95.39 -35.14
C GLU A 222 -18.02 96.39 -34.64
N HIS A 223 -18.74 96.05 -33.59
CA HIS A 223 -19.71 96.95 -32.96
C HIS A 223 -19.03 98.23 -32.42
N ALA A 224 -17.90 98.10 -31.72
CA ALA A 224 -17.12 99.25 -31.26
C ALA A 224 -16.63 100.12 -32.44
N ARG A 225 -16.18 99.51 -33.54
CA ARG A 225 -15.83 100.25 -34.77
C ARG A 225 -17.02 101.02 -35.34
N ARG A 226 -18.22 100.42 -35.35
CA ARG A 226 -19.47 101.09 -35.78
C ARG A 226 -19.79 102.28 -34.87
N ILE A 227 -19.79 102.10 -33.54
CA ILE A 227 -20.02 103.20 -32.58
C ILE A 227 -19.03 104.34 -32.80
N VAL A 228 -17.73 104.03 -32.95
CA VAL A 228 -16.69 105.04 -33.19
C VAL A 228 -16.90 105.75 -34.53
N ALA A 229 -17.27 105.02 -35.59
CA ALA A 229 -17.57 105.60 -36.90
C ALA A 229 -18.81 106.52 -36.84
N ASP A 230 -19.89 106.08 -36.20
CA ASP A 230 -21.11 106.88 -36.01
C ASP A 230 -20.84 108.13 -35.16
N ALA A 231 -20.05 108.00 -34.10
CA ALA A 231 -19.63 109.13 -33.28
C ALA A 231 -18.78 110.13 -34.06
N ARG A 232 -17.82 109.66 -34.87
CA ARG A 232 -17.02 110.51 -35.77
C ARG A 232 -17.91 111.23 -36.78
N HIS A 233 -18.84 110.50 -37.41
CA HIS A 233 -19.79 111.08 -38.35
C HIS A 233 -20.62 112.20 -37.72
N ARG A 234 -21.18 111.97 -36.52
CA ARG A 234 -21.90 113.00 -35.75
C ARG A 234 -21.02 114.20 -35.40
N VAL A 235 -19.76 113.98 -35.01
CA VAL A 235 -18.81 115.07 -34.74
C VAL A 235 -18.53 115.87 -36.01
N ASP A 236 -18.36 115.23 -37.15
CA ASP A 236 -18.14 115.90 -38.43
C ASP A 236 -19.38 116.68 -38.90
N GLU A 237 -20.59 116.15 -38.69
CA GLU A 237 -21.84 116.89 -38.90
C GLU A 237 -21.94 118.13 -37.99
N LEU A 238 -21.63 117.99 -36.70
CA LEU A 238 -21.61 119.11 -35.75
C LEU A 238 -20.57 120.16 -36.14
N ARG A 239 -19.37 119.75 -36.58
CA ARG A 239 -18.34 120.65 -37.11
C ARG A 239 -18.82 121.37 -38.36
N THR A 240 -19.43 120.67 -39.31
CA THR A 240 -19.98 121.27 -40.53
C THR A 240 -21.07 122.28 -40.20
N ARG A 241 -21.98 121.95 -39.28
CA ARG A 241 -23.02 122.88 -38.80
C ARG A 241 -22.40 124.10 -38.12
N ARG A 242 -21.43 123.89 -37.22
CA ARG A 242 -20.67 124.98 -36.56
C ARG A 242 -20.01 125.87 -37.60
N ASP A 243 -19.34 125.30 -38.60
CA ASP A 243 -18.63 126.06 -39.63
C ASP A 243 -19.60 126.85 -40.50
N ARG A 244 -20.78 126.30 -40.78
CA ARG A 244 -21.88 127.00 -41.45
C ARG A 244 -22.43 128.15 -40.62
N ILE A 245 -22.63 127.95 -39.32
CA ILE A 245 -23.06 129.01 -38.38
C ILE A 245 -21.96 130.07 -38.26
N ALA A 246 -20.70 129.68 -38.13
CA ALA A 246 -19.57 130.61 -38.05
C ALA A 246 -19.40 131.40 -39.36
N ALA A 247 -19.62 130.78 -40.52
CA ALA A 247 -19.66 131.47 -41.81
C ALA A 247 -20.87 132.40 -41.92
N GLY A 248 -22.05 131.97 -41.44
CA GLY A 248 -23.24 132.81 -41.36
C GLY A 248 -23.07 134.01 -40.43
N LEU A 249 -22.41 133.84 -39.28
CA LEU A 249 -22.06 134.92 -38.35
C LEU A 249 -21.00 135.85 -38.94
N ARG A 250 -20.00 135.33 -39.68
CA ARG A 250 -19.05 136.16 -40.43
C ARG A 250 -19.78 136.98 -41.49
N ASN A 251 -20.63 136.35 -42.31
CA ASN A 251 -21.43 137.07 -43.30
C ASN A 251 -22.38 138.09 -42.67
N ALA A 252 -23.02 137.77 -41.54
CA ALA A 252 -23.86 138.72 -40.82
C ALA A 252 -23.05 139.87 -40.23
N ARG A 253 -21.83 139.59 -39.73
CA ARG A 253 -20.89 140.62 -39.29
C ARG A 253 -20.39 141.48 -40.45
N ASP A 254 -20.13 140.90 -41.61
CA ASP A 254 -19.70 141.60 -42.81
C ASP A 254 -20.86 142.47 -43.36
N LEU A 255 -22.10 141.96 -43.36
CA LEU A 255 -23.31 142.72 -43.69
C LEU A 255 -23.59 143.83 -42.66
N LEU A 256 -23.33 143.59 -41.37
CA LEU A 256 -23.41 144.63 -40.34
C LEU A 256 -22.28 145.65 -40.48
N ALA A 257 -21.08 145.26 -40.91
CA ALA A 257 -19.98 146.17 -41.23
C ALA A 257 -20.24 146.96 -42.53
N GLU A 258 -20.97 146.38 -43.49
CA GLU A 258 -21.51 147.10 -44.67
C GLU A 258 -22.70 148.01 -44.32
N ALA A 259 -23.45 147.71 -43.26
CA ALA A 259 -24.57 148.53 -42.76
C ALA A 259 -24.16 149.56 -41.67
N ASP A 260 -22.98 149.43 -41.08
CA ASP A 260 -22.38 150.35 -40.10
C ASP A 260 -22.24 151.80 -40.63
N PRO A 261 -21.97 152.05 -41.93
CA PRO A 261 -22.00 153.40 -42.50
C PRO A 261 -23.42 153.97 -42.68
N LEU A 262 -24.48 153.15 -42.53
CA LEU A 262 -25.88 153.52 -42.79
C LEU A 262 -26.72 153.74 -41.53
N LEU A 263 -26.20 153.45 -40.33
CA LEU A 263 -26.94 153.55 -39.06
C LEU A 263 -26.27 154.44 -37.99
N HIS A 264 -25.40 155.37 -38.39
CA HIS A 264 -24.93 156.44 -37.49
C HIS A 264 -25.87 157.66 -37.47
N THR A 265 -26.69 157.74 -36.43
CA THR A 265 -27.27 158.97 -35.84
C THR A 265 -26.80 159.07 -34.37
N PRO A 266 -26.30 160.23 -33.89
CA PRO A 266 -25.89 160.44 -32.49
C PRO A 266 -27.03 161.09 -31.66
N PRO A 267 -26.81 161.47 -30.38
CA PRO A 267 -26.82 160.67 -29.15
C PRO A 267 -27.98 161.09 -28.20
N ASP A 268 -28.22 160.38 -27.07
CA ASP A 268 -28.79 160.96 -25.83
C ASP A 268 -28.71 160.00 -24.61
N ASP A 269 -28.66 160.62 -23.43
CA ASP A 269 -28.08 160.22 -22.15
C ASP A 269 -28.87 159.24 -21.22
N ILE A 270 -28.12 158.36 -20.52
CA ILE A 270 -28.02 158.09 -19.05
C ILE A 270 -29.32 158.27 -18.18
N PRO A 271 -29.74 157.35 -17.24
CA PRO A 271 -28.96 156.90 -16.07
C PRO A 271 -29.19 155.48 -15.48
N ALA A 272 -28.25 155.10 -14.59
CA ALA A 272 -28.32 154.09 -13.52
C ALA A 272 -29.57 154.29 -12.58
N PRO A 273 -29.88 153.47 -11.53
CA PRO A 273 -28.99 152.57 -10.78
C PRO A 273 -29.63 151.37 -10.00
N ARG A 274 -28.81 150.80 -9.09
CA ARG A 274 -29.14 150.22 -7.75
C ARG A 274 -29.62 148.76 -7.69
N THR A 275 -28.76 147.86 -7.17
CA THR A 275 -28.69 147.38 -5.76
C THR A 275 -29.98 146.65 -5.36
N GLU A 276 -29.97 145.45 -4.78
CA GLU A 276 -29.29 145.05 -3.55
C GLU A 276 -29.57 143.55 -3.35
N SER A 277 -28.60 142.80 -2.82
CA SER A 277 -28.70 142.18 -1.49
C SER A 277 -29.16 140.71 -1.49
N ASN A 278 -28.16 139.82 -1.49
CA ASN A 278 -27.85 138.93 -0.36
C ASN A 278 -28.95 137.90 0.07
N PRO A 279 -28.72 137.04 1.07
CA PRO A 279 -28.09 135.72 0.93
C PRO A 279 -28.89 134.56 1.56
N ALA A 280 -28.22 133.40 1.57
CA ALA A 280 -28.05 132.49 2.71
C ALA A 280 -28.74 131.13 2.66
N ALA A 281 -27.95 130.19 3.19
CA ALA A 281 -28.18 128.78 3.55
C ALA A 281 -28.03 127.76 2.42
#